data_AF-A0A3N1KT91-F1
#
_entry.id   AF-A0A3N1KT91-F1
#
_cell.length_a   1.000
_cell.length_b   1.000
_cell.length_c   1.000
_cell.angle_alpha   90.00
_cell.angle_beta   90.00
_cell.angle_gamma   90.00
#
_symmetry.space_group_name_H-M   'P 1'
#
loop_
_entity.id
_entity.type
_entity.pdbx_description
1 polymer ?
#
loop_
_entity_poly.entity_id
_entity_poly.type
_entity_poly.pdbx_seq_one_letter_code
_entity_poly.pdbx_strand_id
1 'polypeptide(L)'
;MTRPLIAIALLAGAVLLPLPALAGPERVAFPADYQTRFVQYNQVERPDRKPPVIRFFYANPEAFAAMGPGMPSPEGTVLVMEDRKAALGADGQPMLDGDGRWIATPEIVAIAVQEKRKGWGDDYPPSKRNADWEYAAFTPQGQLRTEVKTDSCFTCHLNRTQRDYTFTFVKFFQDRGR
;
A
#
# COMPACT_ATOMS: atom_id res chain seq x y z
N MET A 1 68.39 -17.29 25.36
CA MET A 1 67.98 -16.64 24.08
C MET A 1 66.61 -17.17 23.70
N THR A 2 65.55 -16.48 24.09
CA THR A 2 64.15 -16.87 23.86
C THR A 2 63.67 -16.28 22.54
N ARG A 3 63.17 -17.12 21.62
CA ARG A 3 62.61 -16.70 20.32
C ARG A 3 61.14 -16.30 20.54
N PRO A 4 60.65 -15.16 20.02
CA PRO A 4 59.24 -14.82 20.11
C PRO A 4 58.45 -15.57 19.04
N LEU A 5 57.28 -16.11 19.43
CA LEU A 5 56.29 -16.66 18.51
C LEU A 5 55.45 -15.50 17.97
N ILE A 6 55.49 -15.27 16.66
CA ILE A 6 54.59 -14.35 15.96
C ILE A 6 53.27 -15.09 15.72
N ALA A 7 52.22 -14.67 16.42
CA ALA A 7 50.86 -15.12 16.14
C ALA A 7 50.31 -14.28 14.98
N ILE A 8 50.11 -14.92 13.82
CA ILE A 8 49.40 -14.32 12.68
C ILE A 8 47.91 -14.49 12.95
N ALA A 9 47.22 -13.38 13.27
CA ALA A 9 45.77 -13.35 13.37
C ALA A 9 45.18 -13.25 11.96
N LEU A 10 44.56 -14.34 11.49
CA LEU A 10 43.73 -14.35 10.28
C LEU A 10 42.40 -13.66 10.57
N LEU A 11 42.27 -12.39 10.18
CA LEU A 11 40.99 -11.70 10.11
C LEU A 11 40.19 -12.24 8.91
N ALA A 12 39.34 -13.23 9.16
CA ALA A 12 38.32 -13.65 8.20
C ALA A 12 37.22 -12.58 8.13
N GLY A 13 37.33 -11.66 7.17
CA GLY A 13 36.27 -10.70 6.86
C GLY A 13 35.10 -11.43 6.21
N ALA A 14 33.98 -11.56 6.93
CA ALA A 14 32.73 -12.01 6.34
C ALA A 14 32.21 -10.92 5.39
N VAL A 15 32.36 -11.13 4.08
CA VAL A 15 31.69 -10.31 3.06
C VAL A 15 30.22 -10.68 3.10
N LEU A 16 29.38 -9.84 3.73
CA LEU A 16 27.94 -9.91 3.53
C LEU A 16 27.63 -9.43 2.11
N LEU A 17 27.42 -10.37 1.20
CA LEU A 17 26.80 -10.07 -0.09
C LEU A 17 25.32 -9.75 0.17
N PRO A 18 24.80 -8.60 -0.29
CA PRO A 18 23.37 -8.34 -0.19
C PRO A 18 22.63 -9.41 -0.99
N LEU A 19 21.77 -10.17 -0.32
CA LEU A 19 20.80 -11.01 -1.03
C LEU A 19 19.98 -10.08 -1.93
N PRO A 20 19.70 -10.45 -3.19
CA PRO A 20 18.76 -9.69 -4.00
C PRO A 20 17.44 -9.66 -3.22
N ALA A 21 17.02 -8.47 -2.79
CA ALA A 21 15.67 -8.31 -2.27
C ALA A 21 14.73 -8.71 -3.42
N LEU A 22 13.89 -9.73 -3.23
CA LEU A 22 12.93 -10.09 -4.28
C LEU A 22 12.04 -8.88 -4.56
N ALA A 23 11.92 -8.49 -5.84
CA ALA A 23 10.94 -7.51 -6.29
C ALA A 23 9.58 -8.20 -6.44
N GLY A 24 8.53 -7.56 -5.95
CA GLY A 24 7.21 -8.16 -5.94
C GLY A 24 6.38 -7.89 -4.68
N PRO A 25 5.16 -8.46 -4.64
CA PRO A 25 4.19 -8.22 -3.58
C PRO A 25 4.66 -8.67 -2.19
N GLU A 26 5.60 -9.60 -2.10
CA GLU A 26 6.20 -10.07 -0.85
C GLU A 26 6.99 -9.01 -0.08
N ARG A 27 7.38 -7.90 -0.74
CA ARG A 27 7.99 -6.75 -0.07
C ARG A 27 7.01 -6.01 0.82
N VAL A 28 5.74 -6.00 0.44
CA VAL A 28 4.69 -5.25 1.13
C VAL A 28 4.17 -6.07 2.30
N ALA A 29 4.30 -5.55 3.52
CA ALA A 29 3.77 -6.19 4.70
C ALA A 29 2.27 -5.88 4.87
N PHE A 30 1.51 -6.83 5.41
CA PHE A 30 0.13 -6.55 5.82
C PHE A 30 0.13 -5.63 7.05
N PRO A 31 -0.44 -4.41 6.97
CA PRO A 31 -0.43 -3.46 8.08
C PRO A 31 -1.53 -3.81 9.10
N ALA A 32 -1.34 -4.84 9.92
CA ALA A 32 -2.42 -5.43 10.75
C ALA A 32 -3.21 -4.47 11.65
N ASP A 33 -2.65 -3.32 12.00
CA ASP A 33 -3.25 -2.28 12.84
C ASP A 33 -3.91 -1.13 12.05
N TYR A 34 -4.01 -1.21 10.72
CA TYR A 34 -4.47 -0.09 9.89
C TYR A 34 -5.86 0.42 10.28
N GLN A 35 -6.77 -0.48 10.67
CA GLN A 35 -8.14 -0.10 11.00
C GLN A 35 -8.26 0.75 12.27
N THR A 36 -7.27 0.69 13.17
CA THR A 36 -7.25 1.44 14.43
C THR A 36 -6.23 2.58 14.43
N ARG A 37 -5.14 2.44 13.66
CA ARG A 37 -4.05 3.42 13.66
C ARG A 37 -4.04 4.36 12.45
N PHE A 38 -4.49 3.90 11.28
CA PHE A 38 -4.36 4.70 10.06
C PHE A 38 -5.47 5.74 9.93
N VAL A 39 -5.16 6.83 9.23
CA VAL A 39 -6.14 7.87 8.93
C VAL A 39 -7.01 7.42 7.76
N GLN A 40 -8.30 7.21 7.99
CA GLN A 40 -9.28 7.04 6.93
C GLN A 40 -9.53 8.41 6.28
N TYR A 41 -9.02 8.62 5.07
CA TYR A 41 -9.04 9.94 4.42
C TYR A 41 -10.04 10.06 3.28
N ASN A 42 -10.51 8.94 2.73
CA ASN A 42 -11.51 8.94 1.68
C ASN A 42 -12.37 7.67 1.70
N GLN A 43 -13.60 7.78 1.20
CA GLN A 43 -14.49 6.65 0.98
C GLN A 43 -15.25 6.83 -0.33
N VAL A 44 -15.53 5.74 -1.03
CA VAL A 44 -16.26 5.76 -2.31
C VAL A 44 -17.22 4.58 -2.37
N GLU A 45 -18.47 4.87 -2.71
CA GLU A 45 -19.50 3.85 -3.00
C GLU A 45 -19.24 3.24 -4.37
N ARG A 46 -19.36 1.91 -4.48
CA ARG A 46 -19.03 1.16 -5.69
C ARG A 46 -20.24 0.35 -6.18
N PRO A 47 -21.22 1.02 -6.81
CA PRO A 47 -22.39 0.35 -7.41
C PRO A 47 -22.04 -0.55 -8.59
N ASP A 48 -20.87 -0.36 -9.19
CA ASP A 48 -20.34 -1.21 -10.26
C ASP A 48 -19.98 -2.62 -9.79
N ARG A 49 -19.87 -2.83 -8.47
CA ARG A 49 -19.49 -4.12 -7.87
C ARG A 49 -20.74 -4.97 -7.60
N LYS A 50 -20.58 -6.29 -7.73
CA LYS A 50 -21.64 -7.29 -7.49
C LYS A 50 -21.12 -8.35 -6.52
N PRO A 51 -21.57 -8.39 -5.25
CA PRO A 51 -22.47 -7.42 -4.62
C PRO A 51 -21.85 -6.01 -4.49
N PRO A 52 -22.67 -4.95 -4.27
CA PRO A 52 -22.16 -3.59 -4.07
C PRO A 52 -21.27 -3.49 -2.82
N VAL A 53 -20.25 -2.65 -2.90
CA VAL A 53 -19.29 -2.43 -1.80
C VAL A 53 -19.09 -0.95 -1.54
N ILE A 54 -18.58 -0.65 -0.36
CA ILE A 54 -18.04 0.65 0.00
C ILE A 54 -16.53 0.48 0.14
N ARG A 55 -15.79 1.33 -0.57
CA ARG A 55 -14.34 1.33 -0.60
C ARG A 55 -13.80 2.40 0.34
N PHE A 56 -13.03 1.98 1.32
CA PHE A 56 -12.36 2.84 2.29
C PHE A 56 -10.88 2.97 1.91
N PHE A 57 -10.36 4.19 2.07
CA PHE A 57 -8.95 4.50 1.84
C PHE A 57 -8.31 5.01 3.10
N TYR A 58 -7.20 4.37 3.47
CA TYR A 58 -6.42 4.68 4.66
C TYR A 58 -4.99 5.04 4.29
N ALA A 59 -4.36 5.90 5.09
CA ALA A 59 -2.95 6.20 5.01
C ALA A 59 -2.33 6.14 6.41
N ASN A 60 -1.09 5.65 6.51
CA ASN A 60 -0.38 5.70 7.78
C ASN A 60 -0.23 7.15 8.25
N PRO A 61 -0.36 7.43 9.56
CA PRO A 61 -0.46 8.79 10.07
C PRO A 61 0.80 9.62 9.80
N GLU A 62 1.97 8.98 9.74
CA GLU A 62 3.24 9.68 9.46
C GLU A 62 3.24 10.28 8.05
N ALA A 63 2.85 9.49 7.05
CA ALA A 63 2.75 10.00 5.69
C ALA A 63 1.63 11.04 5.57
N PHE A 64 0.47 10.78 6.16
CA PHE A 64 -0.66 11.72 6.12
C PHE A 64 -0.29 13.10 6.71
N ALA A 65 0.47 13.13 7.81
CA ALA A 65 0.91 14.37 8.45
C ALA A 65 2.03 15.09 7.68
N ALA A 66 2.88 14.36 6.95
CA ALA A 66 3.99 14.92 6.18
C ALA A 66 3.59 15.41 4.78
N MET A 67 2.37 15.10 4.33
CA MET A 67 1.88 15.52 3.02
C MET A 67 1.52 17.00 2.98
N GLY A 68 1.76 17.61 1.81
CA GLY A 68 1.27 18.93 1.44
C GLY A 68 0.78 18.95 -0.01
N PRO A 69 0.26 20.08 -0.51
CA PRO A 69 -0.43 20.15 -1.79
C PRO A 69 0.57 19.95 -2.94
N GLY A 70 0.29 18.96 -3.79
CA GLY A 70 1.13 18.67 -4.96
C GLY A 70 2.49 18.05 -4.67
N MET A 71 2.79 17.73 -3.40
CA MET A 71 4.01 17.00 -3.06
C MET A 71 3.89 15.51 -3.43
N PRO A 72 4.99 14.86 -3.85
CA PRO A 72 5.02 13.41 -3.93
C PRO A 72 4.84 12.80 -2.54
N SER A 73 4.37 11.55 -2.48
CA SER A 73 4.26 10.83 -1.21
C SER A 73 5.65 10.61 -0.61
N PRO A 74 5.83 10.82 0.71
CA PRO A 74 7.11 10.58 1.37
C PRO A 74 7.46 9.09 1.36
N GLU A 75 8.76 8.80 1.45
CA GLU A 75 9.23 7.45 1.76
C GLU A 75 8.63 6.99 3.08
N GLY A 76 8.23 5.72 3.17
CA GLY A 76 7.49 5.24 4.34
C GLY A 76 5.98 5.22 4.15
N THR A 77 5.45 5.82 3.06
CA THR A 77 4.01 5.86 2.83
C THR A 77 3.43 4.46 2.65
N VAL A 78 2.39 4.15 3.42
CA VAL A 78 1.55 2.95 3.28
C VAL A 78 0.11 3.39 3.08
N LEU A 79 -0.46 3.00 1.94
CA LEU A 79 -1.86 3.24 1.60
C LEU A 79 -2.61 1.92 1.60
N VAL A 80 -3.76 1.88 2.26
CA VAL A 80 -4.65 0.72 2.28
C VAL A 80 -5.96 1.07 1.59
N MET A 81 -6.38 0.20 0.68
CA MET A 81 -7.71 0.20 0.09
C MET A 81 -8.44 -1.04 0.60
N GLU A 82 -9.56 -0.83 1.29
CA GLU A 82 -10.38 -1.89 1.88
C GLU A 82 -11.80 -1.80 1.31
N ASP A 83 -12.30 -2.87 0.73
CA ASP A 83 -13.69 -2.97 0.27
C ASP A 83 -14.51 -3.74 1.30
N ARG A 84 -15.60 -3.14 1.79
CA ARG A 84 -16.61 -3.80 2.63
C ARG A 84 -17.92 -3.95 1.89
N LYS A 85 -18.66 -5.03 2.10
CA LYS A 85 -20.02 -5.14 1.52
C LYS A 85 -20.92 -4.02 2.03
N ALA A 86 -21.73 -3.46 1.14
CA ALA A 86 -22.84 -2.60 1.55
C ALA A 86 -23.92 -3.44 2.25
N ALA A 87 -24.54 -2.89 3.28
CA ALA A 87 -25.75 -3.47 3.86
C ALA A 87 -26.89 -3.32 2.86
N LEU A 88 -27.62 -4.40 2.60
CA LEU A 88 -28.71 -4.42 1.62
C LEU A 88 -30.06 -4.54 2.32
N GLY A 89 -31.05 -3.79 1.81
CA GLY A 89 -32.44 -3.94 2.19
C GLY A 89 -33.07 -5.20 1.59
N ALA A 90 -34.32 -5.46 1.94
CA ALA A 90 -35.08 -6.60 1.40
C ALA A 90 -35.29 -6.54 -0.12
N ASP A 91 -35.18 -5.34 -0.71
CA ASP A 91 -35.23 -5.07 -2.15
C ASP A 91 -33.88 -5.27 -2.86
N GLY A 92 -32.84 -5.66 -2.11
CA GLY A 92 -31.48 -5.83 -2.61
C GLY A 92 -30.74 -4.53 -2.90
N GLN A 93 -31.30 -3.37 -2.54
CA GLN A 93 -30.64 -2.07 -2.70
C GLN A 93 -29.80 -1.74 -1.46
N PRO A 94 -28.69 -0.99 -1.63
CA PRO A 94 -27.91 -0.50 -0.50
C PRO A 94 -28.76 0.36 0.45
N MET A 95 -28.70 0.02 1.74
CA MET A 95 -29.31 0.80 2.79
C MET A 95 -28.55 2.11 2.99
N LEU A 96 -29.28 3.17 3.32
CA LEU A 96 -28.73 4.51 3.55
C LEU A 96 -28.76 4.87 5.04
N ASP A 97 -27.74 5.58 5.50
CA ASP A 97 -27.70 6.21 6.82
C ASP A 97 -28.51 7.53 6.84
N GLY A 98 -28.49 8.22 7.98
CA GLY A 98 -29.19 9.50 8.16
C GLY A 98 -28.71 10.64 7.26
N ASP A 99 -27.51 10.51 6.69
CA ASP A 99 -26.92 11.48 5.76
C ASP A 99 -27.11 11.07 4.29
N GLY A 100 -27.86 9.98 4.03
CA GLY A 100 -28.12 9.46 2.70
C GLY A 100 -26.92 8.71 2.09
N ARG A 101 -25.94 8.28 2.90
CA ARG A 101 -24.77 7.50 2.44
C ARG A 101 -25.00 6.02 2.65
N TRP A 102 -24.37 5.17 1.85
CA TRP A 102 -24.48 3.73 2.02
C TRP A 102 -23.95 3.26 3.37
N ILE A 103 -24.64 2.31 3.98
CA ILE A 103 -24.20 1.66 5.22
C ILE A 103 -23.25 0.51 4.88
N ALA A 104 -22.06 0.50 5.49
CA ALA A 104 -21.13 -0.62 5.39
C ALA A 104 -21.48 -1.73 6.38
N THR A 105 -21.34 -2.99 5.96
CA THR A 105 -21.23 -4.13 6.87
C THR A 105 -19.79 -4.24 7.40
N PRO A 106 -19.53 -5.01 8.47
CA PRO A 106 -18.17 -5.35 8.88
C PRO A 106 -17.46 -6.34 7.94
N GLU A 107 -18.15 -6.90 6.94
CA GLU A 107 -17.57 -7.92 6.06
C GLU A 107 -16.65 -7.28 5.00
N ILE A 108 -15.34 -7.48 5.19
CA ILE A 108 -14.31 -7.09 4.22
C ILE A 108 -14.20 -8.16 3.13
N VAL A 109 -14.13 -7.72 1.87
CA VAL A 109 -14.04 -8.63 0.71
C VAL A 109 -12.75 -8.46 -0.09
N ALA A 110 -12.04 -7.34 0.08
CA ALA A 110 -10.74 -7.13 -0.54
C ALA A 110 -9.91 -6.13 0.26
N ILE A 111 -8.61 -6.40 0.36
CA ILE A 111 -7.61 -5.46 0.86
C ILE A 111 -6.51 -5.37 -0.18
N ALA A 112 -6.18 -4.15 -0.61
CA ALA A 112 -5.01 -3.87 -1.43
C ALA A 112 -4.15 -2.84 -0.72
N VAL A 113 -2.84 -3.06 -0.72
CA VAL A 113 -1.85 -2.20 -0.09
C VAL A 113 -0.89 -1.70 -1.15
N GLN A 114 -0.61 -0.41 -1.10
CA GLN A 114 0.39 0.26 -1.91
C GLN A 114 1.41 0.90 -0.96
N GLU A 115 2.69 0.57 -1.10
CA GLU A 115 3.73 0.98 -0.17
C GLU A 115 4.94 1.57 -0.89
N LYS A 116 5.44 2.71 -0.41
CA LYS A 116 6.60 3.41 -0.98
C LYS A 116 7.82 3.22 -0.11
N ARG A 117 8.88 2.67 -0.68
CA ARG A 117 10.18 2.51 -0.01
C ARG A 117 11.32 2.72 -0.97
N LYS A 118 12.23 3.61 -0.57
CA LYS A 118 13.41 4.00 -1.32
C LYS A 118 14.13 2.81 -1.96
N GLY A 119 14.31 2.88 -3.27
CA GLY A 119 15.03 1.88 -4.06
C GLY A 119 14.21 0.64 -4.47
N TRP A 120 12.95 0.50 -4.04
CA TRP A 120 12.12 -0.62 -4.49
C TRP A 120 11.82 -0.58 -5.99
N GLY A 121 11.89 0.61 -6.62
CA GLY A 121 11.70 0.78 -8.05
C GLY A 121 12.86 0.34 -8.92
N ASP A 122 14.05 0.15 -8.35
CA ASP A 122 15.30 -0.08 -9.10
C ASP A 122 15.33 -1.45 -9.80
N ASP A 123 14.54 -2.41 -9.32
CA ASP A 123 14.41 -3.74 -9.92
C ASP A 123 13.50 -3.77 -11.15
N TYR A 124 12.85 -2.64 -11.48
CA TYR A 124 11.91 -2.54 -12.59
C TYR A 124 12.43 -1.62 -13.70
N PRO A 125 12.19 -1.96 -14.98
CA PRO A 125 12.53 -1.06 -16.07
C PRO A 125 11.71 0.25 -15.99
N PRO A 126 12.23 1.38 -16.48
CA PRO A 126 11.53 2.67 -16.45
C PRO A 126 10.12 2.67 -17.04
N SER A 127 9.84 1.78 -18.01
CA SER A 127 8.54 1.63 -18.65
C SER A 127 7.47 0.94 -17.78
N LYS A 128 7.88 0.31 -16.67
CA LYS A 128 6.99 -0.42 -15.75
C LYS A 128 7.00 0.20 -14.34
N ARG A 129 8.13 0.74 -13.91
CA ARG A 129 8.31 1.21 -12.54
C ARG A 129 7.35 2.36 -12.19
N ASN A 130 6.69 2.25 -11.05
CA ASN A 130 5.89 3.33 -10.48
C ASN A 130 6.74 4.04 -9.42
N ALA A 131 7.87 4.63 -9.83
CA ALA A 131 8.93 5.02 -8.89
C ALA A 131 9.22 3.89 -7.88
N ASP A 132 9.23 4.20 -6.58
CA ASP A 132 9.54 3.29 -5.49
C ASP A 132 8.30 2.62 -4.86
N TRP A 133 7.18 2.58 -5.59
CA TRP A 133 5.94 1.94 -5.13
C TRP A 133 5.89 0.45 -5.45
N GLU A 134 5.53 -0.34 -4.44
CA GLU A 134 5.09 -1.73 -4.59
C GLU A 134 3.62 -1.92 -4.20
N TYR A 135 3.07 -3.04 -4.64
CA TYR A 135 1.65 -3.36 -4.50
C TYR A 135 1.46 -4.79 -4.04
N ALA A 136 0.53 -5.00 -3.10
CA ALA A 136 0.10 -6.33 -2.69
C ALA A 136 -1.41 -6.36 -2.44
N ALA A 137 -1.99 -7.55 -2.60
CA ALA A 137 -3.37 -7.81 -2.25
C ALA A 137 -3.41 -8.85 -1.13
N PHE A 138 -4.31 -8.65 -0.16
CA PHE A 138 -4.45 -9.51 0.99
C PHE A 138 -5.87 -10.04 1.13
N THR A 139 -6.00 -11.20 1.75
CA THR A 139 -7.29 -11.67 2.28
C THR A 139 -7.71 -10.79 3.46
N PRO A 140 -8.99 -10.83 3.87
CA PRO A 140 -9.43 -10.13 5.09
C PRO A 140 -8.66 -10.53 6.35
N GLN A 141 -8.06 -11.73 6.36
CA GLN A 141 -7.24 -12.25 7.45
C GLN A 141 -5.76 -11.82 7.36
N GLY A 142 -5.40 -10.99 6.38
CA GLY A 142 -4.03 -10.49 6.21
C GLY A 142 -3.08 -11.44 5.49
N GLN A 143 -3.60 -12.50 4.85
CA GLN A 143 -2.75 -13.41 4.08
C GLN A 143 -2.51 -12.86 2.69
N LEU A 144 -1.25 -12.92 2.23
CA LEU A 144 -0.88 -12.48 0.89
C LEU A 144 -1.59 -13.30 -0.18
N ARG A 145 -2.23 -12.62 -1.14
CA ARG A 145 -2.91 -13.23 -2.28
C ARG A 145 -1.95 -13.36 -3.45
N THR A 146 -1.17 -14.43 -3.47
CA THR A 146 -0.14 -14.67 -4.49
C THR A 146 -0.72 -14.93 -5.89
N GLU A 147 -2.02 -15.23 -5.98
CA GLU A 147 -2.71 -15.39 -7.27
C GLU A 147 -3.02 -14.05 -7.97
N VAL A 148 -2.94 -12.92 -7.26
CA VAL A 148 -3.20 -11.60 -7.82
C VAL A 148 -1.98 -11.11 -8.61
N LYS A 149 -2.19 -10.84 -9.90
CA LYS A 149 -1.14 -10.34 -10.79
C LYS A 149 -0.88 -8.84 -10.55
N THR A 150 0.19 -8.52 -9.84
CA THR A 150 0.59 -7.14 -9.51
C THR A 150 0.96 -6.29 -10.72
N ASP A 151 1.30 -6.89 -11.87
CA ASP A 151 1.51 -6.17 -13.14
C ASP A 151 0.32 -5.26 -13.49
N SER A 152 -0.90 -5.72 -13.20
CA SER A 152 -2.12 -4.94 -13.42
C SER A 152 -2.19 -3.69 -12.53
N CYS A 153 -1.67 -3.78 -11.29
CA CYS A 153 -1.52 -2.65 -10.37
C CYS A 153 -0.53 -1.63 -10.96
N PHE A 154 0.65 -2.10 -11.39
CA PHE A 154 1.67 -1.24 -12.01
C PHE A 154 1.13 -0.49 -13.22
N THR A 155 0.57 -1.20 -14.21
CA THR A 155 0.04 -0.60 -15.45
C THR A 155 -1.06 0.43 -15.19
N CYS A 156 -2.00 0.13 -14.28
CA CYS A 156 -3.08 1.06 -13.98
C CYS A 156 -2.57 2.34 -13.29
N HIS A 157 -1.65 2.18 -12.33
CA HIS A 157 -1.08 3.29 -11.56
C HIS A 157 -0.03 4.10 -12.35
N LEU A 158 0.61 3.52 -13.37
CA LEU A 158 1.53 4.22 -14.27
C LEU A 158 0.85 5.41 -14.96
N ASN A 159 -0.46 5.33 -15.21
CA ASN A 159 -1.26 6.42 -15.78
C ASN A 159 -1.56 7.56 -14.78
N ARG A 160 -0.91 7.56 -13.61
CA ARG A 160 -1.05 8.56 -12.54
C ARG A 160 0.29 9.20 -12.15
N THR A 161 1.25 9.27 -13.07
CA THR A 161 2.57 9.90 -12.84
C THR A 161 2.49 11.29 -12.20
N GLN A 162 1.57 12.15 -12.66
CA GLN A 162 1.36 13.51 -12.13
C GLN A 162 0.84 13.56 -10.67
N ARG A 163 0.46 12.42 -10.10
CA ARG A 163 -0.06 12.28 -8.74
C ARG A 163 0.71 11.20 -7.97
N ASP A 164 2.00 11.08 -8.27
CA ASP A 164 2.90 10.09 -7.67
C ASP A 164 2.31 8.68 -7.66
N TYR A 165 1.73 8.27 -8.80
CA TYR A 165 1.14 6.95 -8.98
C TYR A 165 -0.01 6.64 -8.00
N THR A 166 -0.66 7.66 -7.44
CA THR A 166 -1.85 7.52 -6.58
C THR A 166 -3.10 8.06 -7.28
N PHE A 167 -4.25 7.43 -7.02
CA PHE A 167 -5.53 7.92 -7.55
C PHE A 167 -6.15 9.01 -6.68
N THR A 168 -6.10 8.81 -5.37
CA THR A 168 -6.85 9.61 -4.39
C THR A 168 -5.96 10.33 -3.38
N PHE A 169 -4.82 9.75 -2.97
CA PHE A 169 -4.02 10.28 -1.87
C PHE A 169 -3.39 11.64 -2.17
N VAL A 170 -2.56 11.77 -3.22
CA VAL A 170 -1.98 13.09 -3.59
C VAL A 170 -3.08 14.08 -3.96
N LYS A 171 -4.12 13.62 -4.66
CA LYS A 171 -5.28 14.45 -5.02
C LYS A 171 -6.00 15.02 -3.80
N PHE A 172 -6.15 14.25 -2.72
CA PHE A 172 -6.79 14.69 -1.49
C PHE A 172 -6.13 15.96 -0.92
N PHE A 173 -4.79 16.03 -0.94
CA PHE A 173 -4.06 17.20 -0.46
C PHE A 173 -4.05 18.34 -1.48
N GLN A 174 -4.00 18.04 -2.78
CA GLN A 174 -4.14 19.05 -3.84
C GLN A 174 -5.48 19.80 -3.75
N ASP A 175 -6.58 19.07 -3.57
CA ASP A 175 -7.92 19.66 -3.55
C ASP A 175 -8.21 20.46 -2.28
N ARG A 176 -7.54 20.13 -1.16
CA ARG A 176 -7.83 20.71 0.17
C ARG A 176 -6.89 21.83 0.60
N GLY A 177 -5.87 22.16 -0.21
CA GLY A 177 -5.04 23.35 -0.06
C GLY A 177 -4.44 23.58 1.34
N ARG A 178 -4.09 22.50 2.05
CA ARG A 178 -3.50 22.58 3.40
C ARG A 178 -2.00 22.72 3.33
#